data_AF-A0A944SVS6-F1
#
_entry.id   AF-A0A944SVS6-F1
#
_cell.length_a   1.000
_cell.length_b   1.000
_cell.length_c   1.000
_cell.angle_alpha   90.00
_cell.angle_beta   90.00
_cell.angle_gamma   90.00
#
_symmetry.space_group_name_H-M   'P 1'
#
loop_
_entity.id
_entity.type
_entity.pdbx_description
1 polymer ?
#
loop_
_entity_poly.entity_id
_entity_poly.type
_entity_poly.pdbx_seq_one_letter_code
_entity_poly.pdbx_strand_id
1 'polypeptide(L)'
;MEDILLFISIGVILVAVSFYRAYISSGVSQLNGESKQDGQEFLALNKFKEGVEVTDSGLQSTVLEAGTGAVHPGVTDQVRVHYEGRFVDGRVFDSSLKRGRPVKF
;
A
#
# COMPACT_ATOMS: atom_id res chain seq x y z
N MET A 1 -34.01 -22.98 -33.94
CA MET A 1 -34.53 -22.39 -32.70
C MET A 1 -33.46 -22.36 -31.61
N GLU A 2 -32.65 -23.41 -31.47
CA GLU A 2 -31.61 -23.50 -30.43
C GLU A 2 -30.50 -22.45 -30.58
N ASP A 3 -30.06 -22.15 -31.81
CA ASP A 3 -29.03 -21.11 -32.05
C ASP A 3 -29.49 -19.71 -31.62
N ILE A 4 -30.78 -19.40 -31.82
CA ILE A 4 -31.36 -18.09 -31.44
C ILE A 4 -31.37 -17.94 -29.92
N LEU A 5 -31.69 -19.00 -29.19
CA LEU A 5 -31.65 -19.00 -27.72
C LEU A 5 -30.21 -18.89 -27.19
N LEU A 6 -29.24 -19.50 -27.87
CA LEU A 6 -27.83 -19.35 -27.56
C LEU A 6 -27.35 -17.89 -27.71
N PHE A 7 -27.69 -17.21 -28.80
CA PHE A 7 -27.31 -15.80 -28.99
C PHE A 7 -27.96 -14.86 -27.96
N ILE A 8 -29.24 -15.11 -27.61
CA ILE A 8 -29.95 -14.32 -26.59
C ILE A 8 -29.30 -14.53 -25.22
N SER A 9 -29.02 -15.77 -24.83
CA SER A 9 -28.37 -16.06 -23.54
C SER A 9 -26.96 -15.48 -23.43
N ILE A 10 -26.14 -15.57 -24.49
CA ILE A 10 -24.83 -14.92 -24.54
C ILE A 10 -24.97 -13.40 -24.39
N GLY A 11 -25.93 -12.78 -25.07
CA GLY A 11 -26.21 -11.35 -24.93
C GLY A 11 -26.56 -10.94 -23.49
N VAL A 12 -27.44 -11.70 -22.83
CA VAL A 12 -27.82 -11.46 -21.43
C VAL A 12 -26.62 -11.63 -20.49
N ILE A 13 -25.79 -12.66 -20.69
CA ILE A 13 -24.58 -12.88 -19.90
C ILE A 13 -23.59 -11.73 -20.10
N LEU A 14 -23.36 -11.28 -21.33
CA LEU A 14 -22.45 -10.18 -21.62
C LEU A 14 -22.92 -8.86 -20.99
N VAL A 15 -24.23 -8.61 -20.99
CA VAL A 15 -24.82 -7.44 -20.33
C VAL A 15 -24.65 -7.54 -18.81
N ALA A 16 -24.97 -8.69 -18.21
CA ALA A 16 -24.80 -8.92 -16.77
C ALA A 16 -23.34 -8.79 -16.33
N VAL A 17 -22.40 -9.36 -17.10
CA VAL A 17 -20.95 -9.22 -16.86
C VAL A 17 -20.51 -7.76 -16.99
N SER A 18 -21.03 -7.01 -17.97
CA SER A 18 -20.71 -5.59 -18.15
C SER A 18 -21.19 -4.74 -16.98
N PHE A 19 -22.40 -4.96 -16.48
CA PHE A 19 -22.92 -4.29 -15.28
C PHE A 19 -22.14 -4.67 -14.03
N TYR A 20 -21.79 -5.95 -13.86
CA TYR A 20 -20.99 -6.39 -12.72
C TYR A 20 -19.58 -5.77 -12.73
N ARG A 21 -18.93 -5.68 -13.91
CA ARG A 21 -17.64 -4.99 -14.06
C ARG A 21 -17.74 -3.50 -13.74
N ALA A 22 -18.79 -2.83 -14.20
CA ALA A 22 -19.01 -1.41 -13.90
C ALA A 22 -19.21 -1.17 -12.39
N TYR A 23 -20.01 -2.01 -11.73
CA TYR A 23 -20.23 -1.96 -10.29
C TYR A 23 -18.92 -2.09 -9.51
N ILE A 24 -18.10 -3.10 -9.80
CA ILE A 24 -16.81 -3.31 -9.12
C ILE A 24 -15.79 -2.20 -9.43
N SER A 25 -15.72 -1.73 -10.68
CA SER A 25 -14.79 -0.66 -11.08
C SER A 25 -15.04 0.65 -10.35
N SER A 26 -16.31 0.97 -10.07
CA SER A 26 -16.69 2.21 -9.37
C SER A 26 -16.22 2.19 -7.91
N GLY A 27 -16.41 1.07 -7.20
CA GLY A 27 -15.97 0.91 -5.81
C GLY A 27 -14.45 0.93 -5.67
N VAL A 28 -13.71 0.24 -6.55
CA VAL A 28 -12.24 0.22 -6.51
C VAL A 28 -11.65 1.62 -6.75
N SER A 29 -12.26 2.41 -7.65
CA SER A 29 -11.79 3.77 -7.93
C SER A 29 -11.99 4.72 -6.74
N GLN A 30 -13.11 4.59 -6.02
CA GLN A 30 -13.38 5.38 -4.82
C GLN A 30 -12.42 5.02 -3.69
N LEU A 31 -12.24 3.72 -3.41
CA LEU A 31 -11.30 3.23 -2.38
C LEU A 31 -9.86 3.70 -2.64
N ASN A 32 -9.43 3.71 -3.90
CA ASN A 32 -8.11 4.20 -4.28
C ASN A 32 -7.98 5.73 -4.10
N GLY A 33 -9.05 6.47 -4.39
CA GLY A 33 -9.13 7.92 -4.15
C GLY A 33 -9.02 8.27 -2.67
N GLU A 34 -9.83 7.61 -1.84
CA GLU A 34 -9.80 7.76 -0.38
C GLU A 34 -8.42 7.39 0.19
N SER A 35 -7.86 6.24 -0.20
CA SER A 35 -6.52 5.82 0.25
C SER A 35 -5.42 6.83 -0.11
N LYS A 36 -5.52 7.46 -1.28
CA LYS A 36 -4.57 8.51 -1.71
C LYS A 36 -4.74 9.77 -0.86
N GLN A 37 -5.98 10.18 -0.58
CA GLN A 37 -6.28 11.34 0.24
C GLN A 37 -5.80 11.14 1.69
N ASP A 38 -6.12 10.00 2.30
CA ASP A 38 -5.70 9.67 3.67
C ASP A 38 -4.17 9.67 3.80
N GLY A 39 -3.46 9.13 2.81
CA GLY A 39 -2.00 9.17 2.76
C GLY A 39 -1.43 10.58 2.64
N GLN A 40 -2.06 11.43 1.81
CA GLN A 40 -1.65 12.83 1.66
C GLN A 40 -1.89 13.64 2.93
N GLU A 41 -3.04 13.47 3.58
CA GLU A 41 -3.36 14.13 4.84
C GLU A 41 -2.43 13.66 5.96
N PHE A 42 -2.19 12.35 6.06
CA PHE A 42 -1.22 11.80 7.00
C PHE A 42 0.15 12.46 6.83
N LEU A 43 0.69 12.51 5.61
CA LEU A 43 1.99 13.14 5.36
C LEU A 43 1.98 14.65 5.61
N ALA A 44 0.88 15.35 5.30
CA ALA A 44 0.75 16.78 5.53
C ALA A 44 0.79 17.13 7.02
N LEU A 45 0.23 16.27 7.88
CA LEU A 45 0.26 16.43 9.33
C LEU A 45 1.53 15.88 9.96
N ASN A 46 2.04 14.74 9.48
CA ASN A 46 3.16 14.02 10.08
C ASN A 46 4.46 14.83 10.03
N LYS A 47 4.68 15.64 8.98
CA LYS A 47 5.87 16.50 8.86
C LYS A 47 6.05 17.51 9.99
N PHE A 48 5.00 17.79 10.77
CA PHE A 48 5.03 18.72 11.88
C PHE A 48 5.25 18.04 13.24
N LYS A 49 5.32 16.70 13.28
CA LYS A 49 5.61 15.99 14.52
C LYS A 49 7.08 16.17 14.90
N GLU A 50 7.33 16.20 16.21
CA GLU A 50 8.68 16.32 16.76
C GLU A 50 9.59 15.18 16.25
N GLY A 51 10.82 15.54 15.86
CA GLY A 51 11.82 14.61 15.35
C GLY A 51 11.56 14.08 13.94
N VAL A 52 10.51 14.53 13.25
CA VAL A 52 10.31 14.19 11.83
C VAL A 52 11.21 15.06 10.96
N GLU A 53 12.07 14.41 10.19
CA GLU A 53 12.84 15.03 9.12
C GLU A 53 12.24 14.67 7.76
N VAL A 54 12.21 15.65 6.85
CA VAL A 54 11.66 15.50 5.50
C VAL A 54 12.79 15.68 4.48
N THR A 55 12.98 14.67 3.62
CA THR A 55 13.97 14.73 2.54
C THR A 55 13.40 15.43 1.30
N ASP A 56 14.27 15.79 0.34
CA ASP A 56 13.87 16.39 -0.94
C ASP A 56 12.91 15.50 -1.78
N SER A 57 12.99 14.18 -1.59
CA SER A 57 12.08 13.23 -2.25
C SER A 57 10.69 13.18 -1.61
N GLY A 58 10.50 13.83 -0.45
CA GLY A 58 9.27 13.79 0.33
C GLY A 58 9.21 12.65 1.35
N LEU A 59 10.23 11.78 1.43
CA LEU A 59 10.33 10.79 2.51
C LEU A 59 10.40 11.50 3.87
N GLN A 60 9.58 11.04 4.80
CA GLN A 60 9.55 11.50 6.19
C GLN A 60 10.06 10.40 7.12
N SER A 61 10.99 10.71 8.02
CA SER A 61 11.57 9.76 8.95
C SER A 61 11.83 10.38 10.31
N THR A 62 11.81 9.55 11.36
CA THR A 62 12.22 9.92 12.72
C THR A 62 13.24 8.90 13.20
N VAL A 63 14.39 9.38 13.69
CA VAL A 63 15.38 8.53 14.35
C VAL A 63 14.93 8.31 15.78
N LEU A 64 14.52 7.09 16.10
CA LEU A 64 14.13 6.71 17.47
C LEU A 64 15.35 6.45 18.36
N GLU A 65 16.35 5.76 17.80
CA GLU A 65 17.61 5.45 18.46
C GLU A 65 18.72 5.47 17.41
N ALA A 66 19.73 6.30 17.62
CA ALA A 66 20.86 6.40 16.72
C ALA A 66 21.82 5.22 16.93
N GLY A 67 22.18 4.53 15.85
CA GLY A 67 23.24 3.52 15.89
C GLY A 67 24.60 4.13 16.19
N THR A 68 25.50 3.36 16.77
CA THR A 68 26.87 3.79 17.12
C THR A 68 27.91 3.47 16.04
N GLY A 69 27.50 2.81 14.95
CA GLY A 69 28.38 2.45 13.85
C GLY A 69 28.75 3.65 12.98
N ALA A 70 30.00 3.72 12.53
CA ALA A 70 30.48 4.77 11.62
C ALA A 70 30.25 4.45 10.13
N VAL A 71 29.88 3.20 9.80
CA VAL A 71 29.64 2.75 8.43
C VAL A 71 28.13 2.66 8.20
N HIS A 72 27.66 3.31 7.14
CA HIS A 72 26.26 3.27 6.71
C HIS A 72 26.15 2.45 5.42
N PRO A 73 25.05 1.69 5.23
CA PRO A 73 24.89 0.85 4.05
C PRO A 73 24.78 1.69 2.77
N GLY A 74 25.53 1.30 1.74
CA GLY A 74 25.40 1.80 0.38
C GLY A 74 24.30 1.09 -0.40
N VAL A 75 24.08 1.52 -1.65
CA VAL A 75 22.99 1.03 -2.51
C VAL A 75 23.09 -0.46 -2.90
N THR A 76 24.28 -1.06 -2.82
CA THR A 76 24.52 -2.47 -3.15
C THR A 76 24.68 -3.38 -1.93
N ASP A 77 24.67 -2.81 -0.72
CA ASP A 77 24.93 -3.56 0.50
C ASP A 77 23.70 -4.33 0.94
N GLN A 78 23.92 -5.49 1.57
CA GLN A 78 22.86 -6.23 2.22
C GLN A 78 22.69 -5.81 3.67
N VAL A 79 21.45 -5.63 4.09
CA VAL A 79 21.10 -5.28 5.47
C VAL A 79 20.29 -6.39 6.13
N ARG A 80 20.43 -6.52 7.46
CA ARG A 80 19.56 -7.37 8.28
C ARG A 80 18.69 -6.48 9.14
N VAL A 81 17.38 -6.60 8.99
CA VAL A 81 16.43 -5.69 9.65
C VAL A 81 15.33 -6.45 10.36
N HIS A 82 14.98 -5.95 11.54
CA HIS A 82 13.65 -6.08 12.08
C HIS A 82 12.82 -4.86 11.66
N TYR A 83 11.67 -5.11 11.07
CA TYR A 83 10.69 -4.11 10.63
C TYR A 83 9.26 -4.57 10.92
N GLU A 84 8.36 -3.59 10.93
CA GLU A 84 6.92 -3.77 10.90
C GLU A 84 6.29 -2.70 10.00
N GLY A 85 5.53 -3.14 8.99
CA GLY A 85 4.80 -2.29 8.06
C GLY A 85 3.34 -2.16 8.46
N ARG A 86 2.85 -0.93 8.50
CA ARG A 86 1.47 -0.58 8.86
C ARG A 86 0.86 0.38 7.84
N PHE A 87 -0.45 0.26 7.63
CA PHE A 87 -1.22 1.29 6.96
C PHE A 87 -1.41 2.51 7.88
N VAL A 88 -1.87 3.64 7.33
CA VAL A 88 -2.12 4.87 8.09
C VAL A 88 -3.20 4.69 9.17
N ASP A 89 -4.09 3.71 9.01
CA ASP A 89 -5.08 3.30 10.00
C ASP A 89 -4.52 2.38 11.11
N GLY A 90 -3.23 2.08 11.07
CA GLY A 90 -2.52 1.27 12.07
C GLY A 90 -2.56 -0.24 11.84
N ARG A 91 -3.35 -0.75 10.89
CA ARG A 91 -3.38 -2.19 10.57
C ARG A 91 -2.02 -2.65 10.04
N VAL A 92 -1.51 -3.75 10.58
CA VAL A 92 -0.23 -4.36 10.19
C VAL A 92 -0.45 -5.20 8.92
N PHE A 93 0.34 -4.96 7.88
CA PHE A 93 0.34 -5.81 6.68
C PHE A 93 1.54 -6.77 6.62
N ASP A 94 2.66 -6.42 7.26
CA ASP A 94 3.83 -7.30 7.35
C ASP A 94 4.64 -6.98 8.63
N SER A 95 5.21 -8.01 9.27
CA SER A 95 5.99 -7.84 10.50
C SER A 95 7.00 -8.98 10.67
N SER A 96 8.28 -8.63 10.61
CA SER A 96 9.37 -9.55 10.99
C SER A 96 9.42 -9.80 12.50
N LEU A 97 8.94 -8.85 13.30
CA LEU A 97 8.84 -8.96 14.75
C LEU A 97 7.89 -10.10 15.12
N LYS A 98 6.71 -10.18 14.49
CA LYS A 98 5.76 -11.29 14.66
C LYS A 98 6.34 -12.65 14.26
N ARG A 99 7.25 -12.67 13.27
CA ARG A 99 7.95 -13.90 12.85
C ARG A 99 9.10 -14.29 13.79
N GLY A 100 9.51 -13.40 14.69
CA GLY A 100 10.62 -13.63 15.63
C GLY A 100 12.00 -13.72 15.00
N ARG A 101 12.17 -13.31 13.72
CA ARG A 101 13.48 -13.34 13.04
C ARG A 101 13.64 -12.19 12.04
N PRO A 102 14.85 -11.64 11.90
CA PRO A 102 15.12 -10.56 10.95
C PRO A 102 15.10 -11.07 9.50
N VAL A 103 14.96 -10.13 8.57
CA VAL A 103 14.98 -10.40 7.12
C VAL A 103 16.22 -9.75 6.50
N LYS A 104 16.74 -10.36 5.43
CA LYS A 104 17.81 -9.79 4.60
C LYS A 104 17.22 -9.16 3.34
N PHE A 105 17.72 -7.98 3.00
CA PHE A 105 17.46 -7.27 1.74
C PHE A 105 18.78 -6.94 1.08
#